data_AF-A0AAW0N6U5-F1
#
_entry.id   AF-A0AAW0N6U5-F1
#
_cell.length_a   1.000
_cell.length_b   1.000
_cell.length_c   1.000
_cell.angle_alpha   90.00
_cell.angle_beta   90.00
_cell.angle_gamma   90.00
#
_symmetry.space_group_name_H-M   'P 1'
#
loop_
_entity.id
_entity.type
_entity.pdbx_description
1 polymer ?
#
loop_
_entity_poly.entity_id
_entity_poly.type
_entity_poly.pdbx_seq_one_letter_code
_entity_poly.pdbx_strand_id
1 'polypeptide(L)'
;MGQALWRNNRRSSSHEGERKGMASMLCEKVKHSGGEAVKMHCIIHQEALCAKTVQLDDVMDTVVKTVNIIRARGLYHREFQAFLADVDSEYGDVLYHSEVRWLSRGSVLQRFYALRSEIDQFLKEKGRPLPELSDPLWLANLAFLVDLTHHLNTLNKNLQGKEQLVSHLYAHMKAFCVKLRLFETQLRSLNAAHFPALSEIRSDFPDVDFTANNKKYVSVMTSLMTEFNQRFQDFSVIEKQIKLFSTPFLVDAEEVEESLQLELIEMQCDDSLKNQHQLLSLPDFYQSLDNSSVSQPPNFLLTYQLFFDPKDSITAPTKLFTEREKKRRRRRRRADRSIWKWGFSQWTGNENRQEELSCEANAKNTA
;
A
#
# COMPACT_ATOMS: atom_id res chain seq x y z
N MET A 1 -19.98 28.34 24.20
CA MET A 1 -20.50 29.34 23.24
C MET A 1 -19.32 30.00 22.54
N GLY A 2 -19.40 30.13 21.22
CA GLY A 2 -18.23 30.21 20.33
C GLY A 2 -17.59 31.57 20.09
N GLN A 3 -16.73 31.51 19.07
CA GLN A 3 -16.06 32.55 18.27
C GLN A 3 -14.56 32.76 18.53
N ALA A 4 -13.76 32.30 17.57
CA ALA A 4 -12.76 33.12 16.88
C ALA A 4 -12.37 32.45 15.55
N LEU A 5 -12.91 32.98 14.45
CA LEU A 5 -12.43 32.83 13.08
C LEU A 5 -11.14 33.65 12.90
N TRP A 6 -10.19 33.15 12.10
CA TRP A 6 -9.74 33.80 10.86
C TRP A 6 -8.79 32.89 10.03
N ARG A 7 -9.32 32.45 8.88
CA ARG A 7 -8.72 32.29 7.54
C ARG A 7 -7.22 31.98 7.37
N ASN A 8 -6.98 30.91 6.59
CA ASN A 8 -6.36 31.10 5.28
C ASN A 8 -7.00 30.17 4.22
N ASN A 9 -8.06 30.68 3.59
CA ASN A 9 -8.67 30.13 2.39
C ASN A 9 -8.76 31.27 1.37
N ARG A 10 -7.88 31.26 0.36
CA ARG A 10 -8.05 31.94 -0.93
C ARG A 10 -7.84 30.87 -1.99
N ARG A 11 -8.96 30.28 -2.44
CA ARG A 11 -9.71 30.64 -3.67
C ARG A 11 -8.94 30.35 -4.96
N SER A 12 -9.47 29.41 -5.72
CA SER A 12 -10.08 29.77 -7.00
C SER A 12 -11.31 28.89 -7.24
N SER A 13 -12.47 29.36 -6.77
CA SER A 13 -13.76 29.04 -7.36
C SER A 13 -13.82 29.77 -8.71
N SER A 14 -13.43 29.07 -9.77
CA SER A 14 -13.71 29.45 -11.15
C SER A 14 -14.50 28.30 -11.77
N HIS A 15 -15.63 28.60 -12.39
CA HIS A 15 -16.41 27.72 -13.28
C HIS A 15 -15.62 27.21 -14.52
N GLU A 16 -14.29 27.12 -14.41
CA GLU A 16 -13.32 26.64 -15.41
C GLU A 16 -12.48 25.46 -14.88
N GLY A 17 -12.89 24.87 -13.75
CA GLY A 17 -12.18 23.78 -13.08
C GLY A 17 -12.57 22.37 -13.53
N GLU A 18 -13.76 22.18 -14.09
CA GLU A 18 -14.25 20.84 -14.47
C GLU A 18 -13.47 20.23 -15.65
N ARG A 19 -12.88 21.07 -16.50
CA ARG A 19 -12.13 20.70 -17.72
C ARG A 19 -10.60 20.64 -17.56
N LYS A 20 -10.05 20.35 -16.37
CA LYS A 20 -8.58 20.43 -16.15
C LYS A 20 -7.88 19.15 -15.69
N GLY A 21 -8.55 18.00 -15.72
CA GLY A 21 -7.93 16.69 -15.43
C GLY A 21 -8.01 15.74 -16.62
N MET A 22 -6.95 14.93 -16.85
CA MET A 22 -6.94 13.91 -17.91
C MET A 22 -8.15 12.97 -17.84
N ALA A 23 -8.53 12.53 -16.62
CA ALA A 23 -9.72 11.72 -16.42
C ALA A 23 -11.02 12.45 -16.83
N SER A 24 -11.14 13.76 -16.57
CA SER A 24 -12.31 14.53 -17.03
C SER A 24 -12.36 14.64 -18.55
N MET A 25 -11.23 14.92 -19.20
CA MET A 25 -11.16 15.00 -20.67
C MET A 25 -11.47 13.64 -21.32
N LEU A 26 -11.00 12.55 -20.73
CA LEU A 26 -11.31 11.20 -21.21
C LEU A 26 -12.80 10.90 -21.07
N CYS A 27 -13.40 11.18 -19.91
CA CYS A 27 -14.85 11.02 -19.72
C CYS A 27 -15.67 11.87 -20.69
N GLU A 28 -15.27 13.12 -20.96
CA GLU A 28 -15.94 13.95 -21.98
C GLU A 28 -15.83 13.33 -23.38
N LYS A 29 -14.65 12.81 -23.75
CA LYS A 29 -14.45 12.13 -25.04
C LYS A 29 -15.29 10.85 -25.17
N VAL A 30 -15.41 10.07 -24.10
CA VAL A 30 -16.27 8.87 -24.05
C VAL A 30 -17.73 9.28 -24.27
N LYS A 31 -18.18 10.31 -23.55
CA LYS A 31 -19.54 10.87 -23.69
C LYS A 31 -19.85 11.36 -25.09
N HIS A 32 -18.90 12.04 -25.74
CA HIS A 32 -19.05 12.48 -27.14
C HIS A 32 -19.16 11.32 -28.12
N SER A 33 -18.67 10.13 -27.76
CA SER A 33 -18.74 8.92 -28.59
C SER A 33 -19.99 8.09 -28.27
N GLY A 34 -20.90 8.58 -27.42
CA GLY A 34 -22.12 7.87 -27.01
C GLY A 34 -21.94 6.91 -25.84
N GLY A 35 -20.75 6.81 -25.26
CA GLY A 35 -20.47 5.94 -24.11
C GLY A 35 -20.55 6.67 -22.76
N GLU A 36 -20.53 5.88 -21.68
CA GLU A 36 -20.41 6.38 -20.31
C GLU A 36 -19.07 5.93 -19.69
N ALA A 37 -18.38 6.84 -18.99
CA ALA A 37 -17.14 6.53 -18.30
C ALA A 37 -17.23 6.87 -16.81
N VAL A 38 -16.86 5.90 -15.99
CA VAL A 38 -16.83 6.02 -14.53
C VAL A 38 -15.45 6.49 -14.08
N LYS A 39 -15.40 7.54 -13.27
CA LYS A 39 -14.15 7.99 -12.64
C LYS A 39 -13.94 7.17 -11.37
N MET A 40 -12.85 6.40 -11.32
CA MET A 40 -12.44 5.68 -10.13
C MET A 40 -11.17 6.26 -9.52
N HIS A 41 -11.05 6.14 -8.20
CA HIS A 41 -9.79 6.41 -7.52
C HIS A 41 -8.71 5.38 -7.92
N CYS A 42 -7.44 5.79 -7.85
CA CYS A 42 -6.33 4.87 -8.10
C CYS A 42 -6.33 3.73 -7.07
N ILE A 43 -6.46 2.49 -7.55
CA ILE A 43 -6.57 1.28 -6.70
C ILE A 43 -5.37 1.10 -5.76
N ILE A 44 -4.16 1.37 -6.26
CA ILE A 44 -2.91 1.31 -5.47
C ILE A 44 -2.89 2.39 -4.39
N HIS A 45 -3.43 3.57 -4.69
CA HIS A 45 -3.52 4.63 -3.69
C HIS A 45 -4.53 4.28 -2.59
N GLN A 46 -5.70 3.75 -2.96
CA GLN A 46 -6.71 3.33 -1.98
C GLN A 46 -6.20 2.17 -1.10
N GLU A 47 -5.53 1.17 -1.68
CA GLU A 47 -4.93 0.07 -0.91
C GLU A 47 -3.90 0.59 0.10
N ALA A 48 -3.04 1.52 -0.31
CA ALA A 48 -2.07 2.15 0.59
C ALA A 48 -2.74 2.99 1.70
N LEU A 49 -3.96 3.49 1.50
CA LEU A 49 -4.74 4.16 2.54
C LEU A 49 -5.36 3.14 3.52
N CYS A 50 -5.88 2.01 3.03
CA CYS A 50 -6.34 0.91 3.89
C CYS A 50 -5.21 0.41 4.79
N ALA A 51 -4.01 0.20 4.23
CA ALA A 51 -2.87 -0.28 5.00
C ALA A 51 -2.47 0.64 6.18
N LYS A 52 -2.78 1.94 6.11
CA LYS A 52 -2.50 2.87 7.22
C LYS A 52 -3.38 2.69 8.44
N THR A 53 -4.48 1.92 8.34
CA THR A 53 -5.38 1.69 9.46
C THR A 53 -4.97 0.51 10.32
N VAL A 54 -3.88 -0.17 9.97
CA VAL A 54 -3.25 -1.21 10.80
C VAL A 54 -2.60 -0.54 12.01
N GLN A 55 -3.25 -0.62 13.17
CA GLN A 55 -2.83 0.03 14.42
C GLN A 55 -1.92 -0.88 15.26
N LEU A 56 -0.61 -0.80 15.00
CA LEU A 56 0.47 -1.42 15.79
C LEU A 56 1.69 -0.50 15.85
N ASP A 57 1.43 0.77 16.19
CA ASP A 57 2.45 1.83 16.22
C ASP A 57 3.54 1.53 17.25
N ASP A 58 3.21 0.89 18.37
CA ASP A 58 4.15 0.45 19.40
C ASP A 58 5.24 -0.47 18.83
N VAL A 59 4.84 -1.48 18.06
CA VAL A 59 5.76 -2.40 17.40
C VAL A 59 6.58 -1.68 16.33
N MET A 60 5.92 -0.90 15.48
CA MET A 60 6.58 -0.19 14.38
C MET A 60 7.60 0.82 14.88
N ASP A 61 7.28 1.58 15.93
CA ASP A 61 8.16 2.58 16.51
C ASP A 61 9.40 1.91 17.10
N THR A 62 9.24 0.79 17.82
CA THR A 62 10.37 0.03 18.34
C THR A 62 11.27 -0.49 17.22
N VAL A 63 10.69 -1.11 16.18
CA VAL A 63 11.45 -1.59 15.01
C VAL A 63 12.22 -0.44 14.33
N VAL A 64 11.54 0.68 14.06
CA VAL A 64 12.15 1.84 13.40
C VAL A 64 13.25 2.45 14.26
N LYS A 65 13.03 2.61 15.57
CA LYS A 65 14.05 3.12 16.51
C LYS A 65 15.27 2.21 16.53
N THR A 66 15.07 0.90 16.59
CA THR A 66 16.18 -0.07 16.62
C THR A 66 16.96 -0.06 15.32
N VAL A 67 16.29 -0.11 14.17
CA VAL A 67 16.95 0.00 12.86
C VAL A 67 17.71 1.32 12.75
N ASN A 68 17.15 2.42 13.23
CA ASN A 68 17.83 3.71 13.25
C ASN A 68 19.07 3.71 14.15
N ILE A 69 19.05 3.05 15.32
CA ILE A 69 20.25 2.93 16.18
C ILE A 69 21.38 2.22 15.44
N ILE A 70 21.08 1.10 14.79
CA ILE A 70 22.06 0.31 14.03
C ILE A 70 22.59 1.12 12.83
N ARG A 71 21.70 1.81 12.12
CA ARG A 71 22.01 2.49 10.84
C ARG A 71 22.55 3.91 10.98
N ALA A 72 22.24 4.64 12.05
CA ALA A 72 22.57 6.06 12.16
C ALA A 72 24.06 6.32 12.43
N ARG A 73 24.75 5.38 13.07
CA ARG A 73 26.19 5.49 13.36
C ARG A 73 26.94 4.57 12.40
N GLY A 74 27.81 5.14 11.56
CA GLY A 74 28.58 4.37 10.57
C GLY A 74 29.45 3.26 11.18
N LEU A 75 29.89 3.43 12.44
CA LEU A 75 30.59 2.39 13.18
C LEU A 75 29.65 1.23 13.55
N TYR A 76 28.49 1.51 14.16
CA TYR A 76 27.52 0.49 14.56
C TYR A 76 27.03 -0.32 13.36
N HIS A 77 26.80 0.35 12.23
CA HIS A 77 26.36 -0.33 11.02
C HIS A 77 27.41 -1.32 10.52
N ARG A 78 28.69 -0.90 10.44
CA ARG A 78 29.78 -1.78 10.01
C ARG A 78 30.03 -2.93 10.98
N GLU A 79 29.99 -2.65 12.28
CA GLU A 79 30.14 -3.68 13.32
C GLU A 79 28.98 -4.70 13.27
N PHE A 80 27.75 -4.23 13.04
CA PHE A 80 26.60 -5.12 12.88
C PHE A 80 26.72 -5.99 11.63
N GLN A 81 27.16 -5.44 10.50
CA GLN A 81 27.40 -6.23 9.28
C GLN A 81 28.52 -7.27 9.47
N ALA A 82 29.59 -6.91 10.16
CA ALA A 82 30.65 -7.85 10.51
C ALA A 82 30.13 -8.97 11.41
N PHE A 83 29.37 -8.61 12.45
CA PHE A 83 28.72 -9.57 13.33
C PHE A 83 27.80 -10.54 12.57
N LEU A 84 26.96 -10.04 11.66
CA LEU A 84 26.08 -10.87 10.84
C LEU A 84 26.85 -11.85 9.93
N ALA A 85 28.00 -11.42 9.42
CA ALA A 85 28.88 -12.29 8.63
C ALA A 85 29.55 -13.36 9.51
N ASP A 86 29.92 -13.02 10.74
CA ASP A 86 30.57 -13.94 11.68
C ASP A 86 29.62 -15.05 12.17
N VAL A 87 28.32 -14.75 12.30
CA VAL A 87 27.29 -15.74 12.70
C VAL A 87 26.62 -16.45 11.52
N ASP A 88 27.11 -16.23 10.29
CA ASP A 88 26.55 -16.77 9.04
C ASP A 88 25.03 -16.54 8.92
N SER A 89 24.58 -15.32 9.23
CA SER A 89 23.16 -14.97 9.21
C SER A 89 22.59 -14.96 7.79
N GLU A 90 21.29 -15.27 7.66
CA GLU A 90 20.56 -15.29 6.38
C GLU A 90 20.66 -13.94 5.65
N TYR A 91 20.69 -12.83 6.39
CA TYR A 91 20.79 -11.49 5.84
C TYR A 91 22.06 -10.79 6.33
N GLY A 92 22.83 -10.20 5.40
CA GLY A 92 24.03 -9.44 5.73
C GLY A 92 23.80 -7.98 6.19
N ASP A 93 22.56 -7.50 6.27
CA ASP A 93 22.23 -6.16 6.79
C ASP A 93 20.73 -5.97 7.06
N VAL A 94 20.38 -5.09 8.00
CA VAL A 94 19.01 -4.55 8.15
C VAL A 94 18.66 -3.60 7.01
N LEU A 95 17.38 -3.53 6.64
CA LEU A 95 16.92 -2.59 5.62
C LEU A 95 16.75 -1.18 6.20
N TYR A 96 17.33 -0.18 5.54
CA TYR A 96 17.11 1.22 5.91
C TYR A 96 15.71 1.69 5.47
N HIS A 97 15.00 2.33 6.40
CA HIS A 97 13.68 2.88 6.13
C HIS A 97 13.79 4.17 5.29
N SER A 98 12.98 4.27 4.25
CA SER A 98 12.59 5.58 3.72
C SER A 98 11.11 5.76 4.03
N GLU A 99 10.75 6.88 4.65
CA GLU A 99 9.38 7.19 5.14
C GLU A 99 8.28 7.19 4.06
N VAL A 100 8.60 6.81 2.83
CA VAL A 100 7.81 7.20 1.66
C VAL A 100 6.87 6.08 1.19
N ARG A 101 7.01 4.80 1.60
CA ARG A 101 6.11 3.72 1.10
C ARG A 101 5.82 2.61 2.11
N TRP A 102 4.56 2.18 2.20
CA TRP A 102 4.13 1.02 3.01
C TRP A 102 4.86 -0.27 2.63
N LEU A 103 5.10 -0.50 1.33
CA LEU A 103 5.89 -1.62 0.82
C LEU A 103 7.26 -1.76 1.50
N SER A 104 7.97 -0.64 1.71
CA SER A 104 9.26 -0.67 2.41
C SER A 104 9.12 -0.96 3.90
N ARG A 105 7.98 -0.66 4.53
CA ARG A 105 7.75 -1.00 5.95
C ARG A 105 7.60 -2.51 6.13
N GLY A 106 6.84 -3.19 5.28
CA GLY A 106 6.70 -4.65 5.36
C GLY A 106 8.03 -5.38 5.14
N SER A 107 8.87 -4.93 4.20
CA SER A 107 10.21 -5.53 4.03
C SER A 107 11.12 -5.30 5.23
N VAL A 108 11.08 -4.11 5.85
CA VAL A 108 11.83 -3.82 7.07
C VAL A 108 11.37 -4.73 8.22
N LEU A 109 10.07 -4.88 8.43
CA LEU A 109 9.50 -5.78 9.44
C LEU A 109 9.93 -7.22 9.23
N GLN A 110 9.80 -7.74 8.02
CA GLN A 110 10.17 -9.11 7.68
C GLN A 110 11.65 -9.36 8.01
N ARG A 111 12.54 -8.42 7.62
CA ARG A 111 13.96 -8.58 7.89
C ARG A 111 14.31 -8.42 9.37
N PHE A 112 13.65 -7.49 10.06
CA PHE A 112 13.83 -7.32 11.50
C PHE A 112 13.42 -8.59 12.26
N TYR A 113 12.31 -9.21 11.88
CA TYR A 113 11.84 -10.45 12.49
C TYR A 113 12.79 -11.62 12.24
N ALA A 114 13.34 -11.74 11.03
CA ALA A 114 14.32 -12.76 10.70
C ALA A 114 15.62 -12.59 11.51
N LEU A 115 16.09 -11.34 11.66
CA LEU A 115 17.32 -11.00 12.40
C LEU A 115 17.09 -10.77 13.91
N ARG A 116 15.94 -11.13 14.46
CA ARG A 116 15.54 -10.70 15.82
C ARG A 116 16.53 -11.18 16.89
N SER A 117 17.06 -12.40 16.75
CA SER A 117 18.01 -12.99 17.69
C SER A 117 19.37 -12.28 17.62
N GLU A 118 19.85 -12.02 16.41
CA GLU A 118 21.09 -11.30 16.13
C GLU A 118 21.02 -9.85 16.59
N ILE A 119 19.88 -9.19 16.37
CA ILE A 119 19.63 -7.82 16.83
C ILE A 119 19.64 -7.77 18.36
N ASP A 120 18.96 -8.70 19.03
CA ASP A 120 18.94 -8.76 20.49
C ASP A 120 20.36 -8.97 21.06
N GLN A 121 21.12 -9.92 20.53
CA GLN A 121 22.49 -10.19 20.95
C GLN A 121 23.38 -8.97 20.75
N PHE A 122 23.40 -8.39 19.54
CA PHE A 122 24.24 -7.25 19.23
C PHE A 122 23.93 -6.05 20.13
N LEU A 123 22.65 -5.78 20.39
CA LEU A 123 22.24 -4.67 21.25
C LEU A 123 22.62 -4.89 22.72
N LYS A 124 22.55 -6.12 23.22
CA LYS A 124 23.06 -6.48 24.56
C LYS A 124 24.56 -6.24 24.68
N GLU A 125 25.34 -6.67 23.69
CA GLU A 125 26.80 -6.42 23.64
C GLU A 125 27.14 -4.92 23.61
N LYS A 126 26.29 -4.10 22.97
CA LYS A 126 26.43 -2.63 22.96
C LYS A 126 25.87 -1.93 24.20
N GLY A 127 25.45 -2.68 25.24
CA GLY A 127 24.89 -2.14 26.48
C GLY A 127 23.56 -1.43 26.30
N ARG A 128 22.77 -1.82 25.29
CA ARG A 128 21.46 -1.24 24.94
C ARG A 128 20.41 -2.34 24.76
N PRO A 129 20.14 -3.16 25.79
CA PRO A 129 19.22 -4.29 25.65
C PRO A 129 17.83 -3.83 25.18
N LEU A 130 17.19 -4.67 24.36
CA LEU A 130 15.85 -4.44 23.85
C LEU A 130 14.87 -5.42 24.51
N PRO A 131 14.27 -5.08 25.66
CA PRO A 131 13.46 -6.01 26.44
C PRO A 131 12.26 -6.57 25.68
N GLU A 132 11.75 -5.83 24.69
CA GLU A 132 10.68 -6.26 23.80
C GLU A 132 10.98 -7.57 23.06
N LEU A 133 12.25 -7.84 22.73
CA LEU A 133 12.65 -9.09 22.07
C LEU A 133 12.68 -10.30 23.03
N SER A 134 12.53 -10.07 24.32
CA SER A 134 12.38 -11.10 25.34
C SER A 134 10.92 -11.30 25.79
N ASP A 135 9.99 -10.46 25.33
CA ASP A 135 8.56 -10.55 25.67
C ASP A 135 7.79 -11.35 24.60
N PRO A 136 7.28 -12.55 24.92
CA PRO A 136 6.51 -13.37 23.99
C PRO A 136 5.26 -12.66 23.44
N LEU A 137 4.60 -11.82 24.25
CA LEU A 137 3.40 -11.10 23.83
C LEU A 137 3.76 -10.02 22.81
N TRP A 138 4.89 -9.34 22.99
CA TRP A 138 5.39 -8.38 22.02
C TRP A 138 5.87 -9.07 20.73
N LEU A 139 6.60 -10.19 20.84
CA LEU A 139 7.03 -10.99 19.70
C LEU A 139 5.84 -11.47 18.87
N ALA A 140 4.73 -11.86 19.51
CA ALA A 140 3.51 -12.23 18.80
C ALA A 140 2.91 -11.03 18.04
N ASN A 141 2.94 -9.82 18.61
CA ASN A 141 2.46 -8.61 17.93
C ASN A 141 3.32 -8.29 16.70
N LEU A 142 4.65 -8.42 16.83
CA LEU A 142 5.58 -8.28 15.72
C LEU A 142 5.29 -9.31 14.62
N ALA A 143 5.16 -10.58 15.00
CA ALA A 143 4.93 -11.67 14.07
C ALA A 143 3.60 -11.52 13.29
N PHE A 144 2.52 -11.18 13.98
CA PHE A 144 1.24 -10.85 13.35
C PHE A 144 1.38 -9.70 12.34
N LEU A 145 2.12 -8.65 12.69
CA LEU A 145 2.32 -7.50 11.81
C LEU A 145 3.17 -7.86 10.57
N VAL A 146 4.20 -8.70 10.73
CA VAL A 146 4.99 -9.24 9.62
C VAL A 146 4.10 -9.98 8.63
N ASP A 147 3.29 -10.91 9.11
CA ASP A 147 2.39 -11.70 8.26
C ASP A 147 1.31 -10.83 7.59
N LEU A 148 0.67 -9.93 8.33
CA LEU A 148 -0.35 -9.03 7.78
C LEU A 148 0.24 -8.11 6.70
N THR A 149 1.43 -7.53 6.96
CA THR A 149 2.11 -6.68 5.97
C THR A 149 2.57 -7.47 4.75
N HIS A 150 2.93 -8.75 4.92
CA HIS A 150 3.23 -9.65 3.81
C HIS A 150 2.00 -9.86 2.90
N HIS A 151 0.82 -10.11 3.49
CA HIS A 151 -0.44 -10.24 2.74
C HIS A 151 -0.79 -8.96 1.97
N LEU A 152 -0.68 -7.80 2.61
CA LEU A 152 -0.90 -6.49 1.97
C LEU A 152 0.08 -6.23 0.83
N ASN A 153 1.37 -6.52 1.05
CA ASN A 153 2.40 -6.39 0.01
C ASN A 153 2.14 -7.31 -1.19
N THR A 154 1.60 -8.51 -0.95
CA THR A 154 1.23 -9.45 -2.00
C THR A 154 0.08 -8.90 -2.85
N LEU A 155 -0.98 -8.38 -2.22
CA LEU A 155 -2.03 -7.67 -2.94
C LEU A 155 -1.44 -6.51 -3.76
N ASN A 156 -0.63 -5.66 -3.13
CA ASN A 156 -0.07 -4.49 -3.77
C ASN A 156 0.77 -4.84 -5.02
N LYS A 157 1.59 -5.91 -4.95
CA LYS A 157 2.33 -6.44 -6.11
C LYS A 157 1.40 -6.91 -7.21
N ASN A 158 0.33 -7.63 -6.86
CA ASN A 158 -0.67 -8.09 -7.84
C ASN A 158 -1.35 -6.92 -8.54
N LEU A 159 -1.70 -5.86 -7.80
CA LEU A 159 -2.31 -4.64 -8.34
C LEU A 159 -1.37 -3.79 -9.21
N GLN A 160 -0.05 -3.95 -9.05
CA GLN A 160 0.98 -3.29 -9.86
C GLN A 160 1.44 -4.13 -11.06
N GLY A 161 0.81 -5.28 -11.30
CA GLY A 161 1.11 -6.12 -12.44
C GLY A 161 0.99 -5.35 -13.76
N LYS A 162 1.84 -5.69 -14.73
CA LYS A 162 1.73 -5.15 -16.09
C LYS A 162 0.55 -5.80 -16.82
N GLU A 163 -0.01 -5.08 -17.80
CA GLU A 163 -1.02 -5.62 -18.73
C GLU A 163 -2.29 -6.15 -18.04
N GLN A 164 -2.67 -5.55 -16.90
CA GLN A 164 -3.87 -5.94 -16.18
C GLN A 164 -5.10 -5.17 -16.63
N LEU A 165 -6.17 -5.92 -16.91
CA LEU A 165 -7.51 -5.38 -17.13
C LEU A 165 -8.15 -5.00 -15.80
N VAL A 166 -9.18 -4.14 -15.87
CA VAL A 166 -9.98 -3.76 -14.69
C VAL A 166 -10.62 -4.97 -14.03
N SER A 167 -11.04 -5.98 -14.83
CA SER A 167 -11.56 -7.25 -14.32
C SER A 167 -10.54 -8.01 -13.47
N HIS A 168 -9.26 -8.04 -13.90
CA HIS A 168 -8.18 -8.67 -13.13
C HIS A 168 -7.92 -7.91 -11.82
N LEU A 169 -7.85 -6.58 -11.87
CA LEU A 169 -7.66 -5.74 -10.69
C LEU A 169 -8.80 -5.92 -9.68
N TYR A 170 -10.04 -5.95 -10.16
CA TYR A 170 -11.21 -6.20 -9.33
C TYR A 170 -11.18 -7.61 -8.72
N ALA A 171 -10.79 -8.62 -9.50
CA ALA A 171 -10.66 -9.99 -9.00
C ALA A 171 -9.62 -10.10 -7.87
N HIS A 172 -8.44 -9.47 -8.02
CA HIS A 172 -7.41 -9.43 -6.96
C HIS A 172 -7.94 -8.78 -5.69
N MET A 173 -8.65 -7.66 -5.83
CA MET A 173 -9.25 -6.94 -4.71
C MET A 173 -10.31 -7.78 -4.00
N LYS A 174 -11.26 -8.35 -4.77
CA LYS A 174 -12.33 -9.19 -4.26
C LYS A 174 -11.79 -10.42 -3.53
N ALA A 175 -10.80 -11.09 -4.12
CA ALA A 175 -10.12 -12.22 -3.49
C ALA A 175 -9.47 -11.82 -2.16
N PHE A 176 -8.82 -10.65 -2.10
CA PHE A 176 -8.21 -10.16 -0.87
C PHE A 176 -9.25 -9.85 0.21
N CYS A 177 -10.37 -9.20 -0.12
CA CYS A 177 -11.46 -8.96 0.84
C CYS A 177 -12.02 -10.28 1.41
N VAL A 178 -12.13 -11.33 0.60
CA VAL A 178 -12.55 -12.67 1.06
C VAL A 178 -11.47 -13.29 1.97
N LYS A 179 -10.19 -13.15 1.63
CA LYS A 179 -9.08 -13.59 2.49
C LYS A 179 -9.09 -12.89 3.85
N LEU A 180 -9.32 -11.57 3.90
CA LEU A 180 -9.42 -10.83 5.18
C LEU A 180 -10.53 -11.38 6.09
N ARG A 181 -11.69 -11.72 5.53
CA ARG A 181 -12.79 -12.36 6.28
C ARG A 181 -12.40 -13.72 6.85
N LEU A 182 -11.71 -14.53 6.04
CA LEU A 182 -11.21 -15.83 6.47
C LEU A 182 -10.19 -15.67 7.61
N PHE A 183 -9.21 -14.78 7.44
CA PHE A 183 -8.18 -14.48 8.43
C PHE A 183 -8.79 -14.00 9.76
N GLU A 184 -9.75 -13.08 9.71
CA GLU A 184 -10.48 -12.62 10.90
C GLU A 184 -11.18 -13.79 11.62
N THR A 185 -11.87 -14.64 10.86
CA THR A 185 -12.60 -15.80 11.41
C THR A 185 -11.66 -16.81 12.07
N GLN A 186 -10.54 -17.12 11.41
CA GLN A 186 -9.51 -18.01 11.95
C GLN A 186 -8.87 -17.41 13.20
N LEU A 187 -8.53 -16.13 13.18
CA LEU A 187 -7.98 -15.46 14.36
C LEU A 187 -8.97 -15.51 15.52
N ARG A 188 -10.28 -15.30 15.31
CA ARG A 188 -11.29 -15.47 16.38
C ARG A 188 -11.27 -16.85 17.03
N SER A 189 -10.97 -17.90 16.27
CA SER A 189 -10.82 -19.27 16.79
C SER A 189 -9.38 -19.61 17.19
N LEU A 190 -8.53 -18.61 17.43
CA LEU A 190 -7.10 -18.75 17.77
C LEU A 190 -6.29 -19.55 16.73
N ASN A 191 -6.77 -19.64 15.50
CA ASN A 191 -6.10 -20.33 14.41
C ASN A 191 -5.19 -19.37 13.64
N ALA A 192 -3.89 -19.68 13.61
CA ALA A 192 -2.85 -18.89 12.92
C ALA A 192 -2.38 -19.54 11.60
N ALA A 193 -3.16 -20.42 10.97
CA ALA A 193 -2.74 -21.18 9.78
C ALA A 193 -2.24 -20.33 8.60
N HIS A 194 -2.72 -19.09 8.47
CA HIS A 194 -2.27 -18.15 7.42
C HIS A 194 -1.36 -17.03 7.96
N PHE A 195 -0.84 -17.21 9.17
CA PHE A 195 0.08 -16.33 9.87
C PHE A 195 1.27 -17.16 10.35
N PRO A 196 2.19 -17.55 9.45
CA PRO A 196 3.28 -18.47 9.76
C PRO A 196 4.22 -17.93 10.84
N ALA A 197 4.58 -16.64 10.81
CA ALA A 197 5.42 -16.05 11.86
C ALA A 197 4.68 -16.06 13.20
N LEU A 198 3.38 -15.75 13.22
CA LEU A 198 2.61 -15.81 14.45
C LEU A 198 2.49 -17.25 14.98
N SER A 199 2.36 -18.22 14.08
CA SER A 199 2.32 -19.64 14.42
C SER A 199 3.63 -20.10 15.04
N GLU A 200 4.78 -19.67 14.49
CA GLU A 200 6.12 -19.92 15.04
C GLU A 200 6.22 -19.44 16.49
N ILE A 201 5.89 -18.17 16.76
CA ILE A 201 5.94 -17.63 18.13
C ILE A 201 5.02 -18.37 19.09
N ARG A 202 3.81 -18.76 18.65
CA ARG A 202 2.89 -19.53 19.51
C ARG A 202 3.42 -20.93 19.82
N SER A 203 4.16 -21.53 18.90
CA SER A 203 4.81 -22.83 19.10
C SER A 203 6.04 -22.72 20.02
N ASP A 204 6.79 -21.63 19.92
CA ASP A 204 7.96 -21.39 20.78
C ASP A 204 7.57 -21.10 22.25
N PHE A 205 6.35 -20.58 22.47
CA PHE A 205 5.85 -20.20 23.80
C PHE A 205 4.47 -20.83 24.10
N PRO A 206 4.38 -22.16 24.29
CA PRO A 206 3.10 -22.87 24.43
C PRO A 206 2.35 -22.54 25.72
N ASP A 207 3.07 -22.13 26.78
CA ASP A 207 2.49 -21.84 28.10
C ASP A 207 1.95 -20.40 28.23
N VAL A 208 2.14 -19.56 27.20
CA VAL A 208 1.73 -18.15 27.22
C VAL A 208 0.30 -17.99 26.68
N ASP A 209 -0.54 -17.28 27.43
CA ASP A 209 -1.89 -16.94 26.97
C ASP A 209 -1.88 -15.74 26.00
N PHE A 210 -2.08 -16.03 24.71
CA PHE A 210 -2.19 -15.02 23.66
C PHE A 210 -3.61 -14.49 23.43
N THR A 211 -4.58 -14.82 24.29
CA THR A 211 -6.00 -14.45 24.09
C THR A 211 -6.20 -12.93 23.97
N ALA A 212 -5.49 -12.13 24.78
CA ALA A 212 -5.56 -10.66 24.73
C ALA A 212 -5.00 -10.11 23.41
N ASN A 213 -3.81 -10.55 22.99
CA ASN A 213 -3.22 -10.19 21.70
C ASN A 213 -4.15 -10.55 20.55
N ASN A 214 -4.74 -11.74 20.61
CA ASN A 214 -5.60 -12.23 19.55
C ASN A 214 -6.89 -11.38 19.41
N LYS A 215 -7.45 -10.86 20.51
CA LYS A 215 -8.52 -9.85 20.45
C LYS A 215 -8.06 -8.57 19.74
N LYS A 216 -6.83 -8.10 19.99
CA LYS A 216 -6.23 -6.96 19.27
C LYS A 216 -6.12 -7.25 17.77
N TYR A 217 -5.66 -8.45 17.39
CA TYR A 217 -5.52 -8.85 15.99
C TYR A 217 -6.86 -8.89 15.25
N VAL A 218 -7.89 -9.49 15.88
CA VAL A 218 -9.25 -9.48 15.32
C VAL A 218 -9.74 -8.05 15.12
N SER A 219 -9.56 -7.16 16.10
CA SER A 219 -9.94 -5.75 15.96
C SER A 219 -9.24 -5.05 14.79
N VAL A 220 -7.94 -5.27 14.62
CA VAL A 220 -7.16 -4.73 13.49
C VAL A 220 -7.70 -5.24 12.16
N MET A 221 -8.00 -6.54 12.08
CA MET A 221 -8.56 -7.17 10.88
C MET A 221 -9.95 -6.62 10.55
N THR A 222 -10.82 -6.44 11.55
CA THR A 222 -12.14 -5.84 11.36
C THR A 222 -12.02 -4.41 10.81
N SER A 223 -11.17 -3.57 11.42
CA SER A 223 -10.95 -2.19 10.96
C SER A 223 -10.39 -2.13 9.53
N LEU A 224 -9.41 -2.98 9.21
CA LEU A 224 -8.85 -3.07 7.86
C LEU A 224 -9.93 -3.47 6.85
N MET A 225 -10.72 -4.50 7.15
CA MET A 225 -11.81 -4.95 6.29
C MET A 225 -12.87 -3.85 6.08
N THR A 226 -13.24 -3.10 7.12
CA THR A 226 -14.16 -1.97 7.00
C THR A 226 -13.63 -0.92 6.02
N GLU A 227 -12.35 -0.55 6.11
CA GLU A 227 -11.74 0.42 5.20
C GLU A 227 -11.67 -0.09 3.77
N PHE A 228 -11.35 -1.38 3.55
CA PHE A 228 -11.41 -1.97 2.22
C PHE A 228 -12.84 -1.90 1.65
N ASN A 229 -13.85 -2.29 2.42
CA ASN A 229 -15.23 -2.25 1.94
C ASN A 229 -15.71 -0.82 1.62
N GLN A 230 -15.31 0.16 2.42
CA GLN A 230 -15.69 1.56 2.19
C GLN A 230 -14.97 2.16 0.98
N ARG A 231 -13.65 1.95 0.85
CA ARG A 231 -12.84 2.59 -0.19
C ARG A 231 -12.99 1.97 -1.57
N PHE A 232 -13.40 0.71 -1.62
CA PHE A 232 -13.62 -0.02 -2.87
C PHE A 232 -15.10 -0.21 -3.20
N GLN A 233 -16.00 0.53 -2.53
CA GLN A 233 -17.44 0.49 -2.82
C GLN A 233 -17.75 0.90 -4.27
N ASP A 234 -16.95 1.77 -4.88
CA ASP A 234 -17.15 2.18 -6.29
C ASP A 234 -17.11 0.99 -7.25
N PHE A 235 -16.34 -0.07 -6.94
CA PHE A 235 -16.27 -1.26 -7.78
C PHE A 235 -17.58 -2.05 -7.78
N SER A 236 -18.42 -1.96 -6.75
CA SER A 236 -19.73 -2.63 -6.77
C SER A 236 -20.68 -1.99 -7.78
N VAL A 237 -20.49 -0.70 -8.09
CA VAL A 237 -21.30 0.02 -9.10
C VAL A 237 -21.03 -0.52 -10.50
N ILE A 238 -19.78 -0.91 -10.77
CA ILE A 238 -19.36 -1.41 -12.08
C ILE A 238 -19.24 -2.94 -12.15
N GLU A 239 -19.61 -3.67 -11.08
CA GLU A 239 -19.42 -5.12 -11.01
C GLU A 239 -20.21 -5.86 -12.11
N LYS A 240 -21.46 -5.44 -12.37
CA LYS A 240 -22.29 -6.03 -13.43
C LYS A 240 -21.61 -5.86 -14.79
N GLN A 241 -21.12 -4.67 -15.08
CA GLN A 241 -20.45 -4.37 -16.33
C GLN A 241 -19.13 -5.15 -16.42
N ILE A 242 -18.33 -5.22 -15.35
CA ILE A 242 -17.07 -5.99 -15.34
C ILE A 242 -17.34 -7.46 -15.70
N LYS A 243 -18.38 -8.06 -15.11
CA LYS A 243 -18.77 -9.45 -15.40
C LYS A 243 -19.22 -9.62 -16.85
N LEU A 244 -20.00 -8.67 -17.36
CA LEU A 244 -20.45 -8.66 -18.74
C LEU A 244 -19.27 -8.59 -19.72
N PHE A 245 -18.22 -7.83 -19.39
CA PHE A 245 -16.99 -7.76 -20.18
C PHE A 245 -16.10 -9.00 -20.01
N SER A 246 -15.92 -9.52 -18.79
CA SER A 246 -14.98 -10.63 -18.57
C SER A 246 -15.54 -11.99 -18.96
N THR A 247 -16.85 -12.18 -18.79
CA THR A 247 -17.53 -13.47 -18.91
C THR A 247 -18.91 -13.31 -19.56
N PRO A 248 -19.01 -12.72 -20.76
CA PRO A 248 -20.29 -12.45 -21.42
C PRO A 248 -21.15 -13.70 -21.57
N PHE A 249 -20.54 -14.87 -21.82
CA PHE A 249 -21.24 -16.16 -21.99
C PHE A 249 -21.85 -16.77 -20.72
N LEU A 250 -21.62 -16.17 -19.54
CA LEU A 250 -22.12 -16.64 -18.25
C LEU A 250 -23.06 -15.63 -17.58
N VAL A 251 -23.29 -14.48 -18.22
CA VAL A 251 -24.19 -13.44 -17.68
C VAL A 251 -25.62 -13.75 -18.12
N ASP A 252 -26.55 -13.59 -17.19
CA ASP A 252 -27.97 -13.65 -17.48
C ASP A 252 -28.39 -12.43 -18.32
N ALA A 253 -28.92 -12.68 -19.52
CA ALA A 253 -29.34 -11.65 -20.44
C ALA A 253 -30.55 -10.83 -19.92
N GLU A 254 -31.34 -11.36 -18.99
CA GLU A 254 -32.44 -10.60 -18.38
C GLU A 254 -31.94 -9.54 -17.38
N GLU A 255 -30.72 -9.71 -16.86
CA GLU A 255 -30.12 -8.86 -15.81
C GLU A 255 -29.25 -7.71 -16.35
N VAL A 256 -29.08 -7.64 -17.68
CA VAL A 256 -28.35 -6.56 -18.37
C VAL A 256 -29.29 -5.48 -18.90
N GLU A 257 -28.72 -4.34 -19.31
CA GLU A 257 -29.47 -3.22 -19.89
C GLU A 257 -30.27 -3.68 -21.13
N GLU A 258 -31.53 -3.24 -21.23
CA GLU A 258 -32.48 -3.64 -22.29
C GLU A 258 -31.89 -3.47 -23.70
N SER A 259 -31.08 -2.43 -23.91
CA SER A 259 -30.41 -2.13 -25.17
C SER A 259 -29.40 -3.19 -25.62
N LEU A 260 -28.92 -4.03 -24.69
CA LEU A 260 -27.85 -5.00 -24.90
C LEU A 260 -28.34 -6.45 -24.93
N GLN A 261 -29.59 -6.71 -24.55
CA GLN A 261 -30.09 -8.08 -24.30
C GLN A 261 -30.10 -8.93 -25.57
N LEU A 262 -30.63 -8.40 -26.69
CA LEU A 262 -30.73 -9.16 -27.95
C LEU A 262 -29.35 -9.50 -28.53
N GLU A 263 -28.45 -8.51 -28.57
CA GLU A 263 -27.07 -8.70 -29.05
C GLU A 263 -26.29 -9.69 -28.19
N LEU A 264 -26.49 -9.64 -26.87
CA LEU A 264 -25.89 -10.59 -25.96
C LEU A 264 -26.42 -12.02 -26.20
N ILE A 265 -27.73 -12.19 -26.41
CA ILE A 265 -28.33 -13.50 -26.72
C ILE A 265 -27.75 -14.06 -28.02
N GLU A 266 -27.68 -13.25 -29.08
CA GLU A 266 -27.09 -13.66 -30.36
C GLU A 266 -25.62 -14.08 -30.19
N MET A 267 -24.82 -13.30 -29.47
CA MET A 267 -23.43 -13.63 -29.16
C MET A 267 -23.32 -14.92 -28.34
N GLN A 268 -24.16 -15.11 -27.33
CA GLN A 268 -24.13 -16.27 -26.44
C GLN A 268 -24.52 -17.58 -27.15
N CYS A 269 -25.37 -17.49 -28.17
CA CYS A 269 -25.78 -18.62 -29.01
C CYS A 269 -24.79 -18.95 -30.14
N ASP A 270 -23.76 -18.13 -30.37
CA ASP A 270 -22.71 -18.39 -31.36
C ASP A 270 -21.58 -19.25 -30.75
N ASP A 271 -21.56 -20.53 -31.12
CA ASP A 271 -20.53 -21.48 -30.66
C ASP A 271 -19.12 -21.11 -31.15
N SER A 272 -18.98 -20.45 -32.31
CA SER A 272 -17.68 -19.99 -32.80
C SER A 272 -17.14 -18.87 -31.91
N LEU A 273 -17.96 -17.88 -31.57
CA LEU A 273 -17.58 -16.81 -30.65
C LEU A 273 -17.28 -17.35 -29.25
N LYS A 274 -18.07 -18.30 -28.76
CA LYS A 274 -17.82 -18.96 -27.47
C LYS A 274 -16.47 -19.69 -27.44
N ASN A 275 -16.13 -20.40 -28.50
CA ASN A 275 -14.83 -21.08 -28.62
C ASN A 275 -13.68 -20.06 -28.73
N GLN A 276 -13.85 -18.98 -29.49
CA GLN A 276 -12.85 -17.91 -29.59
C GLN A 276 -12.59 -17.25 -28.22
N HIS A 277 -13.64 -16.98 -27.44
CA HIS A 277 -13.51 -16.39 -26.10
C HIS A 277 -12.70 -17.27 -25.13
N GLN A 278 -12.79 -18.59 -25.27
CA GLN A 278 -12.02 -19.52 -24.45
C GLN A 278 -10.54 -19.63 -24.87
N LEU A 279 -10.26 -19.42 -26.15
CA LEU A 279 -8.91 -19.59 -26.73
C LEU A 279 -8.08 -18.30 -26.70
N LEU A 280 -8.72 -17.14 -26.80
CA LEU A 280 -8.08 -15.84 -26.92
C LEU A 280 -7.98 -15.11 -25.59
N SER A 281 -7.06 -14.15 -25.49
CA SER A 281 -7.12 -13.16 -24.42
C SER A 281 -8.35 -12.26 -24.61
N LEU A 282 -8.87 -11.67 -23.53
CA LEU A 282 -10.03 -10.76 -23.63
C LEU A 282 -9.80 -9.63 -24.66
N PRO A 283 -8.64 -8.93 -24.68
CA PRO A 283 -8.36 -7.94 -25.72
C PRO A 283 -8.40 -8.50 -27.14
N ASP A 284 -7.79 -9.67 -27.37
CA ASP A 284 -7.74 -10.27 -28.72
C ASP A 284 -9.12 -10.76 -29.18
N PHE A 285 -9.93 -11.31 -28.27
CA PHE A 285 -11.31 -11.70 -28.53
C PHE A 285 -12.16 -10.49 -28.94
N TYR A 286 -12.12 -9.41 -28.18
CA TYR A 286 -12.89 -8.22 -28.51
C TYR A 286 -12.40 -7.55 -29.80
N GLN A 287 -11.10 -7.65 -30.12
CA GLN A 287 -10.55 -7.18 -31.39
C GLN A 287 -10.97 -8.05 -32.59
N SER A 288 -11.25 -9.34 -32.40
CA SER A 288 -11.73 -10.20 -33.48
C SER A 288 -13.19 -9.92 -33.85
N LEU A 289 -14.00 -9.43 -32.91
CA LEU A 289 -15.40 -9.05 -33.15
C LEU A 289 -15.51 -7.89 -34.16
N ASP A 290 -14.64 -6.88 -34.06
CA ASP A 290 -14.59 -5.72 -34.98
C ASP A 290 -14.33 -6.10 -36.45
N ASN A 291 -13.75 -7.28 -36.70
CA ASN A 291 -13.40 -7.77 -38.05
C ASN A 291 -14.43 -8.78 -38.61
N SER A 292 -15.35 -9.25 -37.77
CA SER A 292 -16.45 -10.12 -38.18
C SER A 292 -17.66 -9.25 -38.52
N SER A 293 -18.43 -9.62 -39.53
CA SER A 293 -19.56 -8.85 -40.09
C SER A 293 -20.80 -8.74 -39.18
N VAL A 294 -20.59 -8.53 -37.88
CA VAL A 294 -21.65 -8.15 -36.92
C VAL A 294 -21.96 -6.68 -37.20
N SER A 295 -23.20 -6.41 -37.61
CA SER A 295 -23.66 -5.06 -37.92
C SER A 295 -23.60 -4.20 -36.67
N GLN A 296 -22.56 -3.37 -36.61
CA GLN A 296 -22.12 -2.59 -35.45
C GLN A 296 -21.60 -3.49 -34.32
N PRO A 297 -20.36 -3.28 -33.83
CA PRO A 297 -19.98 -3.88 -32.57
C PRO A 297 -21.00 -3.40 -31.54
N PRO A 298 -21.55 -4.30 -30.71
CA PRO A 298 -22.40 -3.93 -29.60
C PRO A 298 -21.78 -2.73 -28.89
N ASN A 299 -22.59 -1.72 -28.53
CA ASN A 299 -22.13 -0.51 -27.84
C ASN A 299 -21.23 -0.83 -26.62
N PHE A 300 -21.25 -2.07 -26.14
CA PHE A 300 -20.22 -2.75 -25.33
C PHE A 300 -18.78 -2.29 -25.61
N LEU A 301 -18.32 -2.23 -26.87
CA LEU A 301 -16.92 -1.93 -27.16
C LEU A 301 -16.58 -0.46 -26.92
N LEU A 302 -17.50 0.48 -27.20
CA LEU A 302 -17.31 1.91 -26.98
C LEU A 302 -17.28 2.29 -25.49
N THR A 303 -18.02 1.56 -24.65
CA THR A 303 -18.00 1.74 -23.19
C THR A 303 -16.72 1.18 -22.55
N TYR A 304 -16.04 0.23 -23.21
CA TYR A 304 -14.88 -0.48 -22.65
C TYR A 304 -13.52 -0.18 -23.28
N GLN A 305 -13.47 0.26 -24.56
CA GLN A 305 -12.24 0.64 -25.25
C GLN A 305 -11.51 1.84 -24.62
N LEU A 306 -12.09 2.49 -23.60
CA LEU A 306 -11.48 3.63 -22.90
C LEU A 306 -10.96 3.31 -21.50
N PHE A 307 -10.94 2.04 -21.08
CA PHE A 307 -10.17 1.62 -19.92
C PHE A 307 -8.82 1.04 -20.33
N PHE A 308 -7.80 1.91 -20.26
CA PHE A 308 -6.37 1.66 -20.42
C PHE A 308 -5.92 1.27 -21.83
N ASP A 309 -5.54 2.29 -22.62
CA ASP A 309 -4.66 2.10 -23.77
C ASP A 309 -3.30 1.53 -23.29
N PRO A 310 -2.90 0.31 -23.72
CA PRO A 310 -1.60 -0.26 -23.36
C PRO A 310 -0.41 0.46 -24.01
N LYS A 311 -0.65 1.40 -24.95
CA LYS A 311 0.42 2.12 -25.67
C LYS A 311 1.02 3.32 -24.96
N ASP A 312 0.58 3.66 -23.74
CA ASP A 312 1.26 4.64 -22.87
C ASP A 312 2.02 3.99 -21.71
N SER A 313 2.49 2.76 -21.91
CA SER A 313 3.63 2.24 -21.14
C SER A 313 4.87 3.09 -21.43
N ILE A 314 5.09 4.10 -20.58
CA ILE A 314 6.41 4.67 -20.28
C ILE A 314 7.09 5.30 -21.50
N THR A 315 6.81 6.57 -21.83
CA THR A 315 7.84 7.58 -22.23
C THR A 315 7.35 9.01 -22.54
N ALA A 316 6.18 9.49 -22.10
CA ALA A 316 5.90 10.94 -22.24
C ALA A 316 4.95 11.53 -21.16
N PRO A 317 5.40 11.61 -19.90
CA PRO A 317 5.52 12.95 -19.29
C PRO A 317 6.78 13.09 -18.40
N THR A 318 7.79 12.25 -18.59
CA THR A 318 9.00 12.25 -17.73
C THR A 318 9.90 13.48 -17.93
N LYS A 319 9.75 14.27 -19.00
CA LYS A 319 10.59 15.48 -19.22
C LYS A 319 9.99 16.77 -18.67
N LEU A 320 8.67 16.95 -18.68
CA LEU A 320 8.01 18.15 -18.15
C LEU A 320 7.75 18.08 -16.63
N PHE A 321 7.48 16.88 -16.10
CA PHE A 321 7.29 16.68 -14.67
C PHE A 321 8.62 16.70 -13.90
N THR A 322 9.71 16.17 -14.48
CA THR A 322 11.02 16.17 -13.81
C THR A 322 11.63 17.56 -13.65
N GLU A 323 11.40 18.51 -14.55
CA GLU A 323 11.92 19.88 -14.38
C GLU A 323 11.15 20.68 -13.30
N ARG A 324 9.82 20.59 -13.27
CA ARG A 324 8.99 21.21 -12.21
C ARG A 324 9.24 20.55 -10.85
N GLU A 325 9.48 19.26 -10.82
CA GLU A 325 9.76 18.51 -9.59
C GLU A 325 11.24 18.61 -9.16
N LYS A 326 12.20 18.75 -10.08
CA LYS A 326 13.59 19.15 -9.78
C LYS A 326 13.65 20.59 -9.27
N LYS A 327 12.86 21.54 -9.81
CA LYS A 327 12.73 22.90 -9.27
C LYS A 327 12.06 22.92 -7.88
N ARG A 328 11.00 22.12 -7.66
CA ARG A 328 10.38 21.95 -6.33
C ARG A 328 11.31 21.24 -5.33
N ARG A 329 12.07 20.23 -5.75
CA ARG A 329 13.10 19.53 -4.94
C ARG A 329 14.30 20.43 -4.64
N ARG A 330 14.74 21.29 -5.57
CA ARG A 330 15.80 22.30 -5.33
C ARG A 330 15.33 23.38 -4.35
N ARG A 331 14.06 23.81 -4.42
CA ARG A 331 13.46 24.74 -3.46
C ARG A 331 13.24 24.11 -2.07
N ARG A 332 12.79 22.85 -1.99
CA ARG A 332 12.67 22.10 -0.72
C ARG A 332 14.03 21.77 -0.11
N ARG A 333 15.03 21.35 -0.88
CA ARG A 333 16.40 21.13 -0.38
C ARG A 333 17.09 22.42 0.10
N ARG A 334 16.76 23.58 -0.49
CA ARG A 334 17.22 24.89 0.02
C ARG A 334 16.49 25.25 1.31
N ALA A 335 15.17 25.06 1.38
CA ALA A 335 14.37 25.27 2.59
C ALA A 335 14.78 24.34 3.75
N ASP A 336 14.96 23.04 3.50
CA ASP A 336 15.45 22.07 4.49
C ASP A 336 16.89 22.35 4.89
N ARG A 337 17.81 22.71 3.97
CA ARG A 337 19.16 23.13 4.39
C ARG A 337 19.14 24.41 5.22
N SER A 338 18.23 25.34 4.97
CA SER A 338 18.08 26.53 5.82
C SER A 338 17.43 26.20 7.17
N ILE A 339 16.44 25.30 7.23
CA ILE A 339 15.79 24.86 8.48
C ILE A 339 16.75 24.00 9.31
N TRP A 340 17.54 23.13 8.68
CA TRP A 340 18.60 22.35 9.33
C TRP A 340 19.78 23.23 9.74
N LYS A 341 20.18 24.26 8.97
CA LYS A 341 21.18 25.24 9.43
C LYS A 341 20.66 26.07 10.61
N TRP A 342 19.38 26.44 10.63
CA TRP A 342 18.77 27.17 11.73
C TRP A 342 18.61 26.30 12.99
N GLY A 343 18.16 25.05 12.83
CA GLY A 343 18.04 24.06 13.89
C GLY A 343 19.39 23.60 14.45
N PHE A 344 20.40 23.41 13.60
CA PHE A 344 21.77 23.05 14.02
C PHE A 344 22.48 24.23 14.72
N SER A 345 22.27 25.49 14.30
CA SER A 345 22.76 26.67 15.04
C SER A 345 22.04 26.88 16.39
N GLN A 346 20.76 26.54 16.48
CA GLN A 346 19.99 26.59 17.75
C GLN A 346 20.39 25.44 18.69
N TRP A 347 20.71 24.26 18.17
CA TRP A 347 21.13 23.09 18.95
C TRP A 347 22.57 23.25 19.48
N THR A 348 23.53 23.62 18.61
CA THR A 348 24.91 23.93 19.01
C THR A 348 25.03 25.16 19.92
N GLY A 349 24.15 26.15 19.76
CA GLY A 349 24.07 27.32 20.64
C GLY A 349 23.48 27.03 22.03
N ASN A 350 22.68 25.96 22.17
CA ASN A 350 22.17 25.50 23.47
C ASN A 350 23.12 24.52 24.17
N GLU A 351 23.85 23.68 23.42
CA GLU A 351 24.91 22.83 23.96
C GLU A 351 26.09 23.66 24.50
N ASN A 352 26.59 24.65 23.74
CA ASN A 352 27.67 25.53 24.24
C ASN A 352 27.26 26.34 25.47
N ARG A 353 25.97 26.71 25.59
CA ARG A 353 25.44 27.45 26.74
C ARG A 353 25.21 26.54 27.96
N GLN A 354 24.95 25.24 27.75
CA GLN A 354 24.90 24.23 28.82
C GLN A 354 26.31 23.78 29.27
N GLU A 355 27.28 23.73 28.36
CA GLU A 355 28.70 23.48 28.69
C GLU A 355 29.33 24.67 29.44
N GLU A 356 29.05 25.93 29.05
CA GLU A 356 29.49 27.11 29.80
C GLU A 356 28.90 27.17 31.23
N LEU A 357 27.61 26.82 31.39
CA LEU A 357 26.96 26.75 32.71
C LEU A 357 27.45 25.55 33.55
N SER A 358 27.90 24.46 32.93
CA SER A 358 28.48 23.30 33.61
C SER A 358 29.95 23.55 34.02
N CYS A 359 30.71 24.27 33.20
CA CYS A 359 32.07 24.71 33.53
C CYS A 359 32.10 25.79 34.63
N GLU A 360 31.15 26.74 34.64
CA GLU A 360 31.02 27.73 35.72
C GLU A 360 30.54 27.12 37.06
N ALA A 361 29.77 26.03 37.01
CA ALA A 361 29.35 25.29 38.20
C ALA A 361 30.51 24.46 38.82
N ASN A 362 31.41 23.94 37.99
CA ASN A 362 32.58 23.19 38.47
C ASN A 362 33.72 24.08 38.99
N ALA A 363 33.89 25.30 38.46
CA ALA A 363 34.88 26.26 38.96
C ALA A 363 34.55 26.85 40.35
N LYS A 364 33.28 26.77 40.80
CA LYS A 364 32.84 27.22 42.14
C LYS A 364 32.94 26.14 43.23
N ASN A 365 33.28 24.89 42.88
CA ASN A 365 33.40 23.78 43.82
C ASN A 365 34.86 23.35 44.10
N THR A 366 35.85 24.12 43.64
CA THR A 366 37.30 23.84 43.86
C THR A 366 38.11 25.07 44.31
N ALA A 367 37.48 26.04 44.98
CA ALA A 367 38.18 27.15 45.65
C ALA A 367 37.97 27.12 47.16
#